data_AF-A0A2T4NU68-F1
#
_entry.id   AF-A0A2T4NU68-F1
#
_cell.length_a   1.000
_cell.length_b   1.000
_cell.length_c   1.000
_cell.angle_alpha   90.00
_cell.angle_beta   90.00
_cell.angle_gamma   90.00
#
_symmetry.space_group_name_H-M   'P 1'
#
loop_
_entity.id
_entity.type
_entity.pdbx_description
1 polymer ?
#
loop_
_entity_poly.entity_id
_entity_poly.type
_entity_poly.pdbx_seq_one_letter_code
_entity_poly.pdbx_strand_id
1 'polypeptide(L)'
;MHELGDFVPSCKFDAVNKAVTAACDSRDGVTDGVITDPRACRFDPTSLVGTVTPCGTITAKDAAVVKRIWDGPRRPDGRRLWYGILPGASFARLAATANGDGVPTPLASGWFTYWLAKDPSFDWHRLTTANFTHYFDRSRQEWGPVVGTDDPDLSAFRAAGGKLLLWHGLADQLIPPQGTIRYYEQVTAAMGGRAKTEQFARLFTAPGVGHCRGGSGAAPADPMAALVKWVEHGKAPATLPAENGPMSRPLCRWPAVGRYDGHGSTNDAANFRCSGRR
;
A
#
# COMPACT_ATOMS: atom_id res chain seq x y z
N MET A 1 8.02 -10.73 -14.05
CA MET A 1 9.42 -11.18 -14.21
C MET A 1 9.49 -12.35 -15.16
N HIS A 2 8.90 -13.51 -14.82
CA HIS A 2 8.92 -14.72 -15.65
C HIS A 2 8.54 -14.48 -17.13
N GLU A 3 7.37 -13.88 -17.42
CA GLU A 3 6.96 -13.60 -18.81
C GLU A 3 7.86 -12.60 -19.57
N LEU A 4 8.66 -11.80 -18.86
CA LEU A 4 9.64 -10.90 -19.46
C LEU A 4 11.02 -11.56 -19.63
N GLY A 5 11.21 -12.75 -19.06
CA GLY A 5 12.51 -13.39 -18.91
C GLY A 5 13.51 -12.48 -18.18
N ASP A 6 13.03 -11.75 -17.17
CA ASP A 6 13.83 -10.75 -16.45
C ASP A 6 13.48 -10.74 -14.96
N PHE A 7 14.43 -11.23 -14.16
CA PHE A 7 14.35 -11.32 -12.70
C PHE A 7 15.26 -10.25 -12.09
N VAL A 8 14.66 -9.11 -11.78
CA VAL A 8 15.38 -7.91 -11.35
C VAL A 8 16.00 -8.12 -9.96
N PRO A 9 17.33 -8.00 -9.80
CA PRO A 9 17.99 -8.15 -8.50
C PRO A 9 17.65 -7.00 -7.55
N SER A 10 17.72 -7.27 -6.25
CA SER A 10 17.36 -6.32 -5.19
C SER A 10 18.07 -4.97 -5.29
N CYS A 11 19.36 -4.93 -5.61
CA CYS A 11 20.09 -3.65 -5.67
C CYS A 11 19.60 -2.71 -6.79
N LYS A 12 19.05 -3.25 -7.89
CA LYS A 12 18.40 -2.45 -8.93
C LYS A 12 17.06 -1.91 -8.44
N PHE A 13 16.29 -2.73 -7.73
CA PHE A 13 15.07 -2.27 -7.08
C PHE A 13 15.32 -1.21 -6.02
N ASP A 14 16.39 -1.33 -5.23
CA ASP A 14 16.79 -0.33 -4.25
C ASP A 14 17.18 0.98 -4.93
N ALA A 15 17.90 0.92 -6.05
CA ALA A 15 18.22 2.10 -6.86
C ALA A 15 16.95 2.79 -7.41
N VAL A 16 15.97 2.01 -7.89
CA VAL A 16 14.67 2.51 -8.33
C VAL A 16 13.93 3.18 -7.19
N ASN A 17 13.86 2.55 -6.01
CA ASN A 17 13.18 3.10 -4.85
C ASN A 17 13.82 4.38 -4.33
N LYS A 18 15.16 4.42 -4.28
CA LYS A 18 15.90 5.65 -3.94
C LYS A 18 15.57 6.79 -4.90
N ALA A 19 15.56 6.51 -6.20
CA ALA A 19 15.30 7.52 -7.23
C ALA A 19 13.86 8.05 -7.18
N VAL A 20 12.87 7.17 -7.04
CA VAL A 20 11.46 7.62 -6.98
C VAL A 20 11.14 8.38 -5.70
N THR A 21 11.73 7.98 -4.57
CA THR A 21 11.63 8.76 -3.32
C THR A 21 12.23 10.14 -3.52
N ALA A 22 13.47 10.24 -4.00
CA ALA A 22 14.09 11.54 -4.25
C ALA A 22 13.30 12.45 -5.21
N ALA A 23 12.61 11.87 -6.20
CA ALA A 23 11.80 12.62 -7.16
C ALA A 23 10.44 13.10 -6.61
N CYS A 24 9.96 12.54 -5.51
CA CYS A 24 8.60 12.75 -5.02
C CYS A 24 8.50 13.20 -3.54
N ASP A 25 9.60 13.14 -2.78
CA ASP A 25 9.73 13.54 -1.38
C ASP A 25 9.29 15.00 -1.15
N SER A 26 9.96 15.96 -1.79
CA SER A 26 9.77 17.41 -1.58
C SER A 26 8.39 17.99 -1.94
N ARG A 27 7.46 17.19 -2.44
CA ARG A 27 6.15 17.65 -2.93
C ARG A 27 5.20 18.11 -1.83
N ASP A 28 5.45 17.71 -0.59
CA ASP A 28 4.71 18.17 0.59
C ASP A 28 5.37 19.38 1.28
N GLY A 29 6.49 19.87 0.74
CA GLY A 29 7.28 20.96 1.29
C GLY A 29 8.43 20.52 2.22
N VAL A 30 8.66 19.21 2.38
CA VAL A 30 9.70 18.63 3.23
C VAL A 30 10.53 17.62 2.45
N THR A 31 11.84 17.59 2.68
CA THR A 31 12.72 16.53 2.15
C THR A 31 13.19 15.69 3.32
N ASP A 32 12.44 14.65 3.66
CA ASP A 32 12.71 13.76 4.80
C ASP A 32 12.74 12.27 4.41
N GLY A 33 12.73 11.97 3.11
CA GLY A 33 12.67 10.62 2.57
C GLY A 33 11.28 9.98 2.68
N VAL A 34 10.22 10.77 2.89
CA VAL A 34 8.84 10.31 2.98
C VAL A 34 8.03 10.89 1.83
N ILE A 35 7.51 10.00 0.98
CA ILE A 35 6.53 10.43 -0.03
C ILE A 35 5.16 10.55 0.66
N THR A 36 4.72 11.78 0.98
CA THR A 36 3.42 12.00 1.67
C THR A 36 2.22 11.48 0.89
N ASP A 37 2.15 11.71 -0.42
CA ASP A 37 1.12 11.14 -1.29
C ASP A 37 1.74 10.44 -2.52
N PRO A 38 2.12 9.15 -2.40
CA PRO A 38 2.77 8.43 -3.48
C PRO A 38 1.84 8.19 -4.68
N ARG A 39 0.52 8.39 -4.53
CA ARG A 39 -0.43 8.34 -5.65
C ARG A 39 -0.37 9.58 -6.53
N ALA A 40 0.18 10.68 -6.03
CA ALA A 40 0.45 11.88 -6.82
C ALA A 40 1.83 11.83 -7.49
N CYS A 41 2.71 10.92 -7.06
CA CYS A 41 4.02 10.71 -7.68
C CYS A 41 3.85 10.27 -9.15
N ARG A 42 4.58 10.94 -10.06
CA ARG A 42 4.55 10.69 -11.51
C ARG A 42 5.97 10.40 -11.98
N PHE A 43 6.54 9.33 -11.44
CA PHE A 43 7.89 8.89 -11.79
C PHE A 43 7.83 7.82 -12.88
N ASP A 44 8.62 7.99 -13.94
CA ASP A 44 8.78 6.96 -14.97
C ASP A 44 10.11 6.22 -14.76
N PRO A 45 10.10 4.91 -14.44
CA PRO A 45 11.33 4.15 -14.22
C PRO A 45 12.17 3.97 -15.49
N THR A 46 11.66 4.28 -16.69
CA THR A 46 12.50 4.26 -17.90
C THR A 46 13.56 5.37 -17.89
N SER A 47 13.38 6.42 -17.09
CA SER A 47 14.40 7.45 -16.86
C SER A 47 15.69 6.90 -16.23
N LEU A 48 15.64 5.71 -15.62
CA LEU A 48 16.80 5.07 -14.99
C LEU A 48 17.55 4.11 -15.92
N VAL A 49 17.06 3.85 -17.13
CA VAL A 49 17.75 2.97 -18.09
C VAL A 49 19.15 3.53 -18.38
N GLY A 50 20.17 2.69 -18.26
CA GLY A 50 21.58 3.10 -18.35
C GLY A 50 22.25 3.43 -17.01
N THR A 51 21.49 3.50 -15.91
CA THR A 51 22.05 3.74 -14.57
C THR A 51 22.80 2.49 -14.07
N VAL A 52 24.06 2.67 -13.66
CA VAL A 52 24.90 1.59 -13.12
C VAL A 52 24.57 1.35 -11.65
N THR A 53 24.37 0.09 -11.28
CA THR A 53 24.16 -0.37 -9.89
C THR A 53 25.18 -1.46 -9.53
N PRO A 54 25.32 -1.86 -8.25
CA PRO A 54 26.21 -2.95 -7.86
C PRO A 54 25.92 -4.30 -8.56
N CYS A 55 24.72 -4.52 -9.08
CA CYS A 55 24.32 -5.74 -9.80
C CYS A 55 24.15 -5.49 -11.30
N GLY A 56 24.85 -4.48 -11.84
CA GLY A 56 24.83 -4.12 -13.26
C GLY A 56 23.88 -2.98 -13.61
N THR A 57 23.82 -2.67 -14.90
CA THR A 57 23.06 -1.53 -15.43
C THR A 57 21.57 -1.81 -15.46
N ILE A 58 20.75 -0.83 -15.07
CA ILE A 58 19.30 -0.86 -15.25
C ILE A 58 18.97 -0.85 -16.74
N THR A 59 18.22 -1.85 -17.19
CA THR A 59 17.80 -2.07 -18.57
C THR A 59 16.36 -1.64 -18.80
N ALA A 60 15.94 -1.59 -20.06
CA ALA A 60 14.54 -1.36 -20.42
C ALA A 60 13.60 -2.46 -19.88
N LYS A 61 14.08 -3.71 -19.76
CA LYS A 61 13.32 -4.82 -19.17
C LYS A 61 13.13 -4.63 -17.66
N ASP A 62 14.18 -4.20 -16.94
CA ASP A 62 14.08 -3.91 -15.50
C ASP A 62 13.00 -2.84 -15.26
N ALA A 63 13.03 -1.76 -16.05
CA ALA A 63 12.02 -0.70 -15.98
C ALA A 63 10.61 -1.20 -16.32
N ALA A 64 10.47 -2.12 -17.29
CA ALA A 64 9.18 -2.74 -17.63
C ALA A 64 8.64 -3.63 -16.51
N VAL A 65 9.51 -4.37 -15.80
CA VAL A 65 9.14 -5.13 -14.59
C VAL A 65 8.62 -4.18 -13.51
N VAL A 66 9.34 -3.09 -13.22
CA VAL A 66 8.91 -2.07 -12.25
C VAL A 66 7.53 -1.50 -12.60
N LYS A 67 7.32 -1.11 -13.88
CA LYS A 67 6.02 -0.60 -14.35
C LYS A 67 4.89 -1.59 -14.08
N ARG A 68 5.10 -2.89 -14.37
CA ARG A 68 4.10 -3.93 -14.13
C ARG A 68 3.81 -4.15 -12.65
N ILE A 69 4.83 -4.06 -11.79
CA ILE A 69 4.65 -4.20 -10.33
C ILE A 69 3.83 -3.02 -9.76
N TRP A 70 4.13 -1.79 -10.16
CA TRP A 70 3.38 -0.61 -9.70
C TRP A 70 1.97 -0.52 -10.27
N ASP A 71 1.77 -0.99 -11.50
CA ASP A 71 0.44 -1.06 -12.08
C ASP A 71 -0.40 -2.15 -11.40
N GLY A 72 0.17 -3.33 -11.15
CA GLY A 72 -0.55 -4.48 -10.63
C GLY A 72 -1.20 -5.33 -11.73
N PRO A 73 -1.82 -6.46 -11.36
CA PRO A 73 -2.29 -7.45 -12.32
C PRO A 73 -3.47 -6.94 -13.15
N ARG A 74 -3.47 -7.29 -14.45
CA ARG A 74 -4.53 -6.99 -15.41
C ARG A 74 -4.99 -8.23 -16.16
N ARG A 75 -6.21 -8.15 -16.67
CA ARG A 75 -6.75 -9.08 -17.65
C ARG A 75 -6.13 -8.85 -19.03
N PRO A 76 -6.21 -9.83 -19.95
CA PRO A 76 -5.78 -9.66 -21.33
C PRO A 76 -6.46 -8.49 -22.06
N ASP A 77 -7.71 -8.17 -21.68
CA ASP A 77 -8.47 -7.01 -22.20
C ASP A 77 -8.06 -5.66 -21.58
N GLY A 78 -7.03 -5.64 -20.72
CA GLY A 78 -6.52 -4.44 -20.06
C GLY A 78 -7.26 -4.04 -18.79
N ARG A 79 -8.36 -4.69 -18.39
CA ARG A 79 -9.04 -4.39 -17.13
C ARG A 79 -8.17 -4.76 -15.93
N ARG A 80 -8.12 -3.88 -14.93
CA ARG A 80 -7.36 -4.11 -13.68
C ARG A 80 -8.04 -5.18 -12.83
N LEU A 81 -7.26 -6.13 -12.30
CA LEU A 81 -7.70 -7.11 -11.31
C LEU A 81 -7.50 -6.60 -9.89
N TRP A 82 -6.30 -6.08 -9.61
CA TRP A 82 -5.94 -5.51 -8.31
C TRP A 82 -4.89 -4.40 -8.47
N TYR A 83 -4.57 -3.74 -7.37
CA TYR A 83 -3.56 -2.67 -7.35
C TYR A 83 -2.15 -3.25 -7.26
N GLY A 84 -1.17 -2.51 -7.80
CA GLY A 84 0.24 -2.68 -7.49
C GLY A 84 0.64 -1.94 -6.21
N ILE A 85 1.85 -2.20 -5.71
CA ILE A 85 2.44 -1.40 -4.62
C ILE A 85 2.68 0.03 -5.10
N LEU A 86 2.60 1.00 -4.19
CA LEU A 86 2.80 2.40 -4.52
C LEU A 86 4.29 2.74 -4.68
N PRO A 87 4.63 3.76 -5.49
CA PRO A 87 5.98 4.30 -5.54
C PRO A 87 6.52 4.63 -4.15
N GLY A 88 7.76 4.26 -3.86
CA GLY A 88 8.39 4.41 -2.55
C GLY A 88 8.21 3.20 -1.60
N ALA A 89 7.33 2.26 -1.92
CA ALA A 89 7.27 0.97 -1.23
C ALA A 89 8.44 0.06 -1.67
N SER A 90 9.01 -0.69 -0.72
CA SER A 90 10.05 -1.68 -1.04
C SER A 90 9.54 -2.72 -2.05
N PHE A 91 10.42 -3.23 -2.92
CA PHE A 91 10.08 -4.40 -3.76
C PHE A 91 10.36 -5.73 -3.04
N ALA A 92 11.01 -5.66 -1.87
CA ALA A 92 11.39 -6.83 -1.10
C ALA A 92 10.18 -7.71 -0.75
N ARG A 93 10.40 -9.02 -0.71
CA ARG A 93 9.40 -10.08 -0.51
C ARG A 93 8.40 -10.24 -1.66
N LEU A 94 7.73 -9.18 -2.11
CA LEU A 94 6.74 -9.27 -3.18
C LEU A 94 7.37 -9.65 -4.52
N ALA A 95 8.54 -9.07 -4.82
CA ALA A 95 9.29 -9.28 -6.06
C ALA A 95 10.68 -9.89 -5.76
N ALA A 96 10.75 -10.80 -4.79
CA ALA A 96 11.99 -11.45 -4.43
C ALA A 96 12.53 -12.33 -5.56
N THR A 97 13.85 -12.35 -5.71
CA THR A 97 14.56 -13.16 -6.71
C THR A 97 15.72 -13.92 -6.06
N ALA A 98 15.96 -15.16 -6.45
CA ALA A 98 17.10 -15.96 -6.02
C ALA A 98 17.57 -16.85 -7.17
N ASN A 99 18.89 -17.04 -7.30
CA ASN A 99 19.49 -17.93 -8.31
C ASN A 99 18.99 -17.72 -9.76
N GLY A 100 18.73 -16.45 -10.13
CA GLY A 100 18.25 -16.10 -11.47
C GLY A 100 16.75 -16.34 -11.71
N ASP A 101 15.98 -16.58 -10.65
CA ASP A 101 14.55 -16.87 -10.73
C ASP A 101 13.74 -16.09 -9.67
N GLY A 102 12.42 -16.11 -9.79
CA GLY A 102 11.48 -15.48 -8.88
C GLY A 102 11.20 -16.35 -7.66
N VAL A 103 10.95 -15.72 -6.52
CA VAL A 103 10.61 -16.40 -5.28
C VAL A 103 9.24 -15.91 -4.81
N PRO A 104 8.14 -16.63 -5.14
CA PRO A 104 6.82 -16.29 -4.64
C PRO A 104 6.79 -16.28 -3.11
N THR A 105 5.95 -15.43 -2.53
CA THR A 105 5.74 -15.47 -1.08
C THR A 105 5.10 -16.80 -0.66
N PRO A 106 5.41 -17.35 0.53
CA PRO A 106 4.81 -18.60 1.00
C PRO A 106 3.26 -18.57 1.04
N LEU A 107 2.69 -17.39 1.30
CA LEU A 107 1.24 -17.19 1.26
C LEU A 107 0.69 -17.32 -0.16
N ALA A 108 1.32 -16.68 -1.14
CA ALA A 108 0.89 -16.77 -2.53
C ALA A 108 1.07 -18.19 -3.08
N SER A 109 2.22 -18.83 -2.85
CA SER A 109 2.44 -20.21 -3.29
C SER A 109 1.44 -21.17 -2.64
N GLY A 110 1.26 -21.10 -1.32
CA GLY A 110 0.29 -21.94 -0.61
C GLY A 110 -1.16 -21.74 -1.07
N TRP A 111 -1.57 -20.49 -1.33
CA TRP A 111 -2.90 -20.18 -1.85
C TRP A 111 -3.11 -20.80 -3.23
N PHE A 112 -2.17 -20.62 -4.15
CA PHE A 112 -2.27 -21.19 -5.49
C PHE A 112 -2.24 -22.72 -5.47
N THR A 113 -1.27 -23.34 -4.78
CA THR A 113 -1.08 -24.79 -4.73
C THR A 113 -2.27 -25.49 -4.06
N TYR A 114 -2.65 -25.08 -2.85
CA TYR A 114 -3.59 -25.87 -2.03
C TYR A 114 -5.04 -25.40 -2.12
N TRP A 115 -5.30 -24.11 -2.36
CA TRP A 115 -6.67 -23.57 -2.35
C TRP A 115 -7.26 -23.43 -3.76
N LEU A 116 -6.44 -23.02 -4.74
CA LEU A 116 -6.93 -22.73 -6.08
C LEU A 116 -6.70 -23.87 -7.07
N ALA A 117 -5.47 -24.37 -7.17
CA ALA A 117 -5.10 -25.51 -8.00
C ALA A 117 -5.53 -26.83 -7.35
N LYS A 118 -5.52 -26.88 -6.01
CA LYS A 118 -5.83 -28.08 -5.21
C LYS A 118 -4.94 -29.26 -5.62
N ASP A 119 -3.68 -28.95 -5.90
CA ASP A 119 -2.69 -29.86 -6.45
C ASP A 119 -1.34 -29.58 -5.77
N PRO A 120 -0.83 -30.49 -4.91
CA PRO A 120 0.46 -30.31 -4.24
C PRO A 120 1.65 -30.28 -5.21
N SER A 121 1.48 -30.75 -6.45
CA SER A 121 2.48 -30.70 -7.50
C SER A 121 2.40 -29.44 -8.38
N PHE A 122 1.54 -28.48 -8.01
CA PHE A 122 1.36 -27.24 -8.75
C PHE A 122 2.68 -26.49 -8.94
N ASP A 123 3.02 -26.25 -10.21
CA ASP A 123 4.20 -25.53 -10.62
C ASP A 123 3.85 -24.09 -11.04
N TRP A 124 4.25 -23.12 -10.22
CA TRP A 124 3.96 -21.71 -10.45
C TRP A 124 4.64 -21.15 -11.71
N HIS A 125 5.69 -21.79 -12.24
CA HIS A 125 6.33 -21.36 -13.50
C HIS A 125 5.38 -21.47 -14.70
N ARG A 126 4.31 -22.28 -14.58
CA ARG A 126 3.26 -22.40 -15.59
C ARG A 126 2.24 -21.25 -15.53
N LEU A 127 2.34 -20.36 -14.54
CA LEU A 127 1.49 -19.18 -14.46
C LEU A 127 1.87 -18.17 -15.54
N THR A 128 0.84 -17.75 -16.27
CA THR A 128 0.87 -16.62 -17.21
C THR A 128 -0.12 -15.58 -16.71
N THR A 129 0.01 -14.34 -17.18
CA THR A 129 -0.96 -13.28 -16.90
C THR A 129 -2.36 -13.70 -17.33
N ALA A 130 -2.47 -14.45 -18.44
CA ALA A 130 -3.75 -14.96 -18.93
C ALA A 130 -4.38 -15.97 -17.95
N ASN A 131 -3.64 -17.03 -17.56
CA ASN A 131 -4.22 -18.06 -16.69
C ASN A 131 -4.33 -17.62 -15.22
N PHE A 132 -3.50 -16.66 -14.78
CA PHE A 132 -3.63 -16.01 -13.48
C PHE A 132 -5.04 -15.41 -13.30
N THR A 133 -5.63 -14.87 -14.37
CA THR A 133 -6.97 -14.28 -14.29
C THR A 133 -8.05 -15.31 -13.98
N HIS A 134 -7.91 -16.55 -14.48
CA HIS A 134 -8.81 -17.65 -14.14
C HIS A 134 -8.67 -18.06 -12.68
N TYR A 135 -7.43 -18.15 -12.16
CA TYR A 135 -7.19 -18.40 -10.74
C TYR A 135 -7.71 -17.27 -9.85
N PHE A 136 -7.58 -16.01 -10.28
CA PHE A 136 -8.14 -14.87 -9.57
C PHE A 136 -9.67 -14.95 -9.50
N ASP A 137 -10.34 -15.26 -10.62
CA ASP A 137 -11.80 -15.39 -10.65
C ASP A 137 -12.28 -16.56 -9.79
N ARG A 138 -11.60 -17.71 -9.88
CA ARG A 138 -11.84 -18.86 -9.00
C ARG A 138 -11.69 -18.48 -7.53
N SER A 139 -10.63 -17.75 -7.18
CA SER A 139 -10.38 -17.28 -5.81
C SER A 139 -11.56 -16.48 -5.28
N ARG A 140 -12.13 -15.58 -6.09
CA ARG A 140 -13.29 -14.80 -5.65
C ARG A 140 -14.57 -15.63 -5.57
N GLN A 141 -14.79 -16.52 -6.54
CA GLN A 141 -16.01 -17.33 -6.61
C GLN A 141 -16.07 -18.34 -5.46
N GLU A 142 -14.99 -19.08 -5.22
CA GLU A 142 -14.97 -20.15 -4.22
C GLU A 142 -14.78 -19.60 -2.80
N TRP A 143 -13.92 -18.59 -2.64
CA TRP A 143 -13.44 -18.16 -1.32
C TRP A 143 -13.87 -16.75 -0.93
N GLY A 144 -14.34 -15.93 -1.87
CA GLY A 144 -14.86 -14.59 -1.58
C GLY A 144 -15.90 -14.57 -0.46
N PRO A 145 -16.94 -15.42 -0.50
CA PRO A 145 -17.97 -15.47 0.55
C PRO A 145 -17.46 -15.86 1.94
N VAL A 146 -16.29 -16.49 2.04
CA VAL A 146 -15.77 -17.04 3.31
C VAL A 146 -14.67 -16.16 3.89
N VAL A 147 -13.74 -15.69 3.06
CA VAL A 147 -12.53 -14.98 3.51
C VAL A 147 -12.33 -13.62 2.85
N GLY A 148 -13.20 -13.21 1.91
CA GLY A 148 -13.07 -11.93 1.20
C GLY A 148 -13.07 -10.72 2.13
N THR A 149 -13.90 -10.76 3.18
CA THR A 149 -13.96 -9.75 4.25
C THR A 149 -14.13 -8.32 3.71
N ASP A 150 -14.92 -8.16 2.65
CA ASP A 150 -15.09 -6.90 1.90
C ASP A 150 -16.53 -6.38 1.85
N ASP A 151 -17.41 -6.85 2.76
CA ASP A 151 -18.78 -6.36 2.90
C ASP A 151 -18.79 -4.89 3.36
N PRO A 152 -19.28 -3.94 2.53
CA PRO A 152 -19.31 -2.54 2.89
C PRO A 152 -20.48 -2.17 3.84
N ASP A 153 -21.48 -3.05 4.02
CA ASP A 153 -22.60 -2.78 4.92
C ASP A 153 -22.21 -3.08 6.37
N LEU A 154 -21.84 -2.02 7.08
CA LEU A 154 -21.52 -2.07 8.50
C LEU A 154 -22.69 -1.60 9.39
N SER A 155 -23.94 -1.69 8.91
CA SER A 155 -25.13 -1.21 9.62
C SER A 155 -25.33 -1.86 10.97
N ALA A 156 -25.20 -3.19 11.05
CA ALA A 156 -25.29 -3.93 12.31
C ALA A 156 -24.19 -3.51 13.29
N PHE A 157 -22.95 -3.39 12.82
CA PHE A 157 -21.82 -2.94 13.65
C PHE A 157 -22.05 -1.51 14.19
N ARG A 158 -22.52 -0.59 13.33
CA ARG A 158 -22.88 0.77 13.73
C ARG A 158 -24.02 0.79 14.73
N ALA A 159 -25.07 0.01 14.51
CA ALA A 159 -26.24 -0.07 15.39
C ALA A 159 -25.89 -0.60 16.79
N ALA A 160 -24.92 -1.52 16.87
CA ALA A 160 -24.36 -2.00 18.13
C ALA A 160 -23.45 -0.99 18.85
N GLY A 161 -23.26 0.22 18.29
CA GLY A 161 -22.40 1.26 18.86
C GLY A 161 -20.91 1.11 18.53
N GLY A 162 -20.55 0.15 17.66
CA GLY A 162 -19.17 -0.17 17.31
C GLY A 162 -18.39 1.01 16.72
N LYS A 163 -17.09 1.09 17.04
CA LYS A 163 -16.14 2.05 16.49
C LYS A 163 -15.03 1.33 15.74
N LEU A 164 -14.75 1.77 14.52
CA LEU A 164 -13.75 1.21 13.62
C LEU A 164 -12.67 2.27 13.31
N LEU A 165 -11.45 1.98 13.74
CA LEU A 165 -10.27 2.76 13.40
C LEU A 165 -9.41 1.95 12.43
N LEU A 166 -9.39 2.39 11.17
CA LEU A 166 -8.56 1.82 10.11
C LEU A 166 -7.31 2.68 9.94
N TRP A 167 -6.18 2.03 9.73
CA TRP A 167 -4.99 2.72 9.24
C TRP A 167 -4.18 1.83 8.30
N HIS A 168 -3.40 2.45 7.40
CA HIS A 168 -2.55 1.71 6.46
C HIS A 168 -1.30 2.53 6.09
N GLY A 169 -0.14 1.88 6.08
CA GLY A 169 1.10 2.45 5.58
C GLY A 169 1.10 2.65 4.06
N LEU A 170 1.48 3.84 3.58
CA LEU A 170 1.48 4.12 2.13
C LEU A 170 2.71 3.55 1.40
N ALA A 171 3.72 3.09 2.14
CA ALA A 171 4.88 2.39 1.62
C ALA A 171 4.81 0.87 1.90
N ASP A 172 3.61 0.33 2.19
CA ASP A 172 3.38 -1.10 2.39
C ASP A 172 3.77 -1.89 1.13
N GLN A 173 4.77 -2.76 1.30
CA GLN A 173 5.36 -3.57 0.25
C GLN A 173 4.65 -4.92 0.02
N LEU A 174 3.67 -5.28 0.85
CA LEU A 174 2.98 -6.56 0.79
C LEU A 174 1.51 -6.40 0.44
N ILE A 175 0.83 -5.43 1.05
CA ILE A 175 -0.60 -5.17 0.84
C ILE A 175 -0.77 -3.78 0.23
N PRO A 176 -1.27 -3.67 -1.01
CA PRO A 176 -1.49 -2.36 -1.62
C PRO A 176 -2.51 -1.52 -0.82
N PRO A 177 -2.12 -0.36 -0.24
CA PRO A 177 -2.99 0.48 0.60
C PRO A 177 -4.22 1.02 -0.15
N GLN A 178 -4.17 1.06 -1.49
CA GLN A 178 -5.30 1.40 -2.35
C GLN A 178 -6.50 0.47 -2.12
N GLY A 179 -6.27 -0.79 -1.71
CA GLY A 179 -7.34 -1.72 -1.36
C GLY A 179 -8.14 -1.26 -0.12
N THR A 180 -7.45 -0.87 0.95
CA THR A 180 -8.09 -0.33 2.16
C THR A 180 -8.82 0.98 1.89
N ILE A 181 -8.22 1.86 1.07
CA ILE A 181 -8.86 3.09 0.62
C ILE A 181 -10.16 2.76 -0.14
N ARG A 182 -10.11 1.84 -1.11
CA ARG A 182 -11.30 1.43 -1.88
C ARG A 182 -12.39 0.91 -0.96
N TYR A 183 -12.05 0.00 -0.04
CA TYR A 183 -13.01 -0.57 0.90
C TYR A 183 -13.66 0.53 1.76
N TYR A 184 -12.87 1.47 2.30
CA TYR A 184 -13.41 2.56 3.10
C TYR A 184 -14.35 3.48 2.32
N GLU A 185 -14.08 3.72 1.04
CA GLU A 185 -14.99 4.47 0.16
C GLU A 185 -16.27 3.67 -0.14
N GLN A 186 -16.18 2.35 -0.30
CA GLN A 186 -17.35 1.48 -0.47
C GLN A 186 -18.23 1.48 0.79
N VAL A 187 -17.64 1.34 1.98
CA VAL A 187 -18.33 1.51 3.26
C VAL A 187 -18.96 2.89 3.34
N THR A 188 -18.22 3.94 2.96
CA THR A 188 -18.74 5.32 3.00
C THR A 188 -19.97 5.49 2.12
N ALA A 189 -19.97 4.89 0.93
CA ALA A 189 -21.11 4.91 0.02
C ALA A 189 -22.31 4.12 0.58
N ALA A 190 -22.09 2.89 1.07
CA ALA A 190 -23.14 2.04 1.63
C ALA A 190 -23.77 2.61 2.91
N MET A 191 -22.98 3.32 3.72
CA MET A 191 -23.37 3.79 5.05
C MET A 191 -23.96 5.20 5.07
N GLY A 192 -24.29 5.75 3.89
CA GLY A 192 -25.00 7.02 3.73
C GLY A 192 -24.11 8.26 3.72
N GLY A 193 -22.87 8.12 3.24
CA GLY A 193 -21.93 9.21 3.00
C GLY A 193 -20.92 9.44 4.12
N ARG A 194 -19.95 10.32 3.84
CA ARG A 194 -18.78 10.60 4.70
C ARG A 194 -19.18 11.00 6.11
N ALA A 195 -20.08 11.99 6.23
CA ALA A 195 -20.48 12.55 7.53
C ALA A 195 -21.12 11.50 8.46
N LYS A 196 -21.90 10.56 7.92
CA LYS A 196 -22.51 9.46 8.70
C LYS A 196 -21.48 8.39 9.04
N THR A 197 -20.59 8.08 8.09
CA THR A 197 -19.57 7.04 8.26
C THR A 197 -18.54 7.44 9.31
N GLU A 198 -18.06 8.69 9.31
CA GLU A 198 -17.04 9.17 10.26
C GLU A 198 -17.50 9.21 11.73
N GLN A 199 -18.79 9.02 12.01
CA GLN A 199 -19.33 8.88 13.36
C GLN A 199 -18.97 7.52 14.00
N PHE A 200 -18.63 6.53 13.18
CA PHE A 200 -18.29 5.19 13.66
C PHE A 200 -17.07 4.56 12.98
N ALA A 201 -16.67 4.98 11.77
CA ALA A 201 -15.52 4.45 11.06
C ALA A 201 -14.59 5.56 10.51
N ARG A 202 -13.31 5.54 10.87
CA ARG A 202 -12.30 6.51 10.41
C ARG A 202 -11.08 5.79 9.83
N LEU A 203 -10.61 6.25 8.67
CA LEU A 203 -9.37 5.79 8.03
C LEU A 203 -8.27 6.84 8.16
N PHE A 204 -7.07 6.40 8.53
CA PHE A 204 -5.83 7.18 8.57
C PHE A 204 -4.78 6.54 7.67
N THR A 205 -4.16 7.31 6.78
CA THR A 205 -3.04 6.82 5.96
C THR A 205 -1.73 7.28 6.56
N ALA A 206 -0.74 6.39 6.63
CA ALA A 206 0.59 6.66 7.21
C ALA A 206 1.66 6.72 6.12
N PRO A 207 2.04 7.92 5.63
CA PRO A 207 3.06 8.03 4.58
C PRO A 207 4.41 7.47 5.03
N GLY A 208 5.14 6.84 4.09
CA GLY A 208 6.47 6.27 4.36
C GLY A 208 6.49 5.04 5.27
N VAL A 209 5.36 4.63 5.84
CA VAL A 209 5.26 3.43 6.68
C VAL A 209 5.09 2.19 5.81
N GLY A 210 5.89 1.16 6.09
CA GLY A 210 5.82 -0.14 5.44
C GLY A 210 4.70 -1.03 5.96
N HIS A 211 4.79 -2.34 5.70
CA HIS A 211 3.80 -3.31 6.16
C HIS A 211 3.72 -3.38 7.69
N CYS A 212 2.63 -2.86 8.25
CA CYS A 212 2.32 -2.73 9.69
C CYS A 212 3.29 -1.88 10.52
N ARG A 213 4.52 -1.63 10.08
CA ARG A 213 5.56 -0.82 10.74
C ARG A 213 6.76 -0.63 9.80
N GLY A 214 7.80 0.05 10.30
CA GLY A 214 9.04 0.28 9.56
C GLY A 214 8.85 1.23 8.38
N GLY A 215 9.87 1.31 7.52
CA GLY A 215 9.96 2.36 6.52
C GLY A 215 10.51 3.67 7.09
N SER A 216 10.50 4.74 6.30
CA SER A 216 11.01 6.06 6.70
C SER A 216 9.98 6.88 7.47
N GLY A 217 8.69 6.57 7.34
CA GLY A 217 7.60 7.34 7.90
C GLY A 217 7.23 7.00 9.35
N ALA A 218 6.44 7.89 9.95
CA ALA A 218 5.90 7.74 11.29
C ALA A 218 4.66 6.83 11.34
N ALA A 219 4.72 5.77 12.15
CA ALA A 219 3.61 4.83 12.35
C ALA A 219 2.76 5.24 13.58
N PRO A 220 1.46 4.90 13.66
CA PRO A 220 0.63 5.25 14.81
C PRO A 220 1.28 4.85 16.14
N ALA A 221 1.42 5.80 17.06
CA ALA A 221 2.10 5.58 18.34
C ALA A 221 1.26 4.71 19.28
N ASP A 222 -0.03 5.02 19.42
CA ASP A 222 -0.97 4.22 20.21
C ASP A 222 -2.40 4.28 19.62
N PRO A 223 -2.66 3.52 18.54
CA PRO A 223 -3.99 3.49 17.92
C PRO A 223 -5.05 2.84 18.81
N MET A 224 -4.65 1.96 19.74
CA MET A 224 -5.58 1.32 20.66
C MET A 224 -6.10 2.32 21.70
N ALA A 225 -5.23 3.12 22.33
CA ALA A 225 -5.68 4.17 23.25
C ALA A 225 -6.56 5.22 22.55
N ALA A 226 -6.29 5.54 21.29
CA ALA A 226 -7.16 6.41 20.50
C ALA A 226 -8.55 5.79 20.29
N LEU A 227 -8.62 4.47 20.04
CA LEU A 227 -9.88 3.74 19.91
C LEU A 227 -10.63 3.66 21.25
N VAL A 228 -9.95 3.35 22.35
CA VAL A 228 -10.52 3.32 23.71
C VAL A 228 -11.15 4.68 24.06
N LYS A 229 -10.43 5.78 23.85
CA LYS A 229 -10.98 7.14 24.06
C LYS A 229 -12.22 7.43 23.20
N TRP A 230 -12.28 6.89 21.99
CA TRP A 230 -13.46 7.04 21.14
C TRP A 230 -14.64 6.23 21.67
N VAL A 231 -14.42 4.97 22.02
CA VAL A 231 -15.46 4.06 22.52
C VAL A 231 -16.00 4.53 23.87
N GLU A 232 -15.13 4.80 24.84
CA GLU A 232 -15.52 5.02 26.24
C GLU A 232 -15.86 6.49 26.55
N HIS A 233 -15.34 7.44 25.77
CA HIS A 233 -15.50 8.86 26.05
C HIS A 233 -16.07 9.67 24.88
N GLY A 234 -16.46 9.01 23.79
CA GLY A 234 -16.97 9.70 22.60
C GLY A 234 -15.91 10.58 21.89
N LYS A 235 -14.64 10.47 22.27
CA LYS A 235 -13.55 11.32 21.75
C LYS A 235 -12.95 10.72 20.49
N ALA A 236 -13.66 10.88 19.38
CA ALA A 236 -13.25 10.37 18.09
C ALA A 236 -11.99 11.11 17.56
N PRO A 237 -10.91 10.41 17.15
CA PRO A 237 -9.65 11.05 16.77
C PRO A 237 -9.79 11.87 15.48
N ALA A 238 -9.48 13.18 15.54
CA ALA A 238 -9.42 14.03 14.34
C ALA A 238 -8.15 13.75 13.52
N THR A 239 -7.05 13.51 14.23
CA THR A 239 -5.77 13.00 13.73
C THR A 239 -5.35 11.81 14.58
N LEU A 240 -4.43 11.01 14.08
CA LEU A 240 -3.83 9.91 14.83
C LEU A 240 -2.34 10.21 15.05
N PRO A 241 -1.88 10.36 16.31
CA PRO A 241 -0.47 10.60 16.60
C PRO A 241 0.39 9.44 16.10
N ALA A 242 1.52 9.76 15.47
CA ALA A 242 2.45 8.79 14.91
C ALA A 242 3.89 9.21 15.13
N GLU A 243 4.77 8.21 15.25
CA GLU A 243 6.18 8.39 15.59
C GLU A 243 7.10 7.45 14.78
N ASN A 244 8.32 7.91 14.51
CA ASN A 244 9.45 7.12 14.04
C ASN A 244 10.76 7.74 14.54
N GLY A 245 11.29 7.22 15.66
CA GLY A 245 12.41 7.84 16.35
C GLY A 245 12.06 9.29 16.74
N PRO A 246 12.87 10.30 16.37
CA PRO A 246 12.58 11.70 16.70
C PRO A 246 11.46 12.31 15.83
N MET A 247 11.05 11.66 14.74
CA MET A 247 10.00 12.16 13.85
C MET A 247 8.62 11.89 14.45
N SER A 248 7.80 12.93 14.59
CA SER A 248 6.39 12.84 14.93
C SER A 248 5.51 13.41 13.80
N ARG A 249 4.35 12.81 13.56
CA ARG A 249 3.38 13.25 12.54
C ARG A 249 1.95 13.18 13.06
N PRO A 250 1.08 14.14 12.71
CA PRO A 250 -0.36 13.97 12.86
C PRO A 250 -0.90 13.23 11.64
N LEU A 251 -1.15 11.93 11.73
CA LEU A 251 -1.76 11.22 10.61
C LEU A 251 -3.17 11.76 10.39
N CYS A 252 -3.40 12.24 9.18
CA CYS A 252 -4.65 12.88 8.83
C CYS A 252 -5.71 11.86 8.50
N ARG A 253 -6.95 12.17 8.90
CA ARG A 253 -8.09 11.40 8.49
C ARG A 253 -8.25 11.52 6.97
N TRP A 254 -8.34 10.38 6.31
CA TRP A 254 -8.55 10.29 4.87
C TRP A 254 -9.74 11.17 4.41
N PRO A 255 -9.67 11.86 3.26
CA PRO A 255 -8.57 11.91 2.29
C PRO A 255 -7.52 12.97 2.56
N ALA A 256 -7.56 13.67 3.70
CA ALA A 256 -6.59 14.71 4.01
C ALA A 256 -5.19 14.12 4.21
N VAL A 257 -4.18 14.93 3.92
CA VAL A 257 -2.76 14.61 4.12
C VAL A 257 -2.12 15.67 5.00
N GLY A 258 -1.07 15.28 5.73
CA GLY A 258 -0.27 16.22 6.52
C GLY A 258 0.55 17.09 5.57
N ARG A 259 0.52 18.40 5.78
CA ARG A 259 1.41 19.34 5.11
C ARG A 259 2.18 20.14 6.13
N TYR A 260 3.45 20.37 5.85
CA TYR A 260 4.29 21.19 6.68
C TYR A 260 3.88 22.66 6.56
N ASP A 261 3.87 23.36 7.69
CA ASP A 261 3.46 24.77 7.77
C ASP A 261 4.54 25.74 7.28
N GLY A 262 5.71 25.22 6.85
CA GLY A 262 6.82 26.00 6.29
C GLY A 262 7.79 26.57 7.33
N HIS A 263 7.54 26.34 8.61
CA HIS A 263 8.38 26.84 9.71
C HIS A 263 8.41 25.84 10.88
N GLY A 264 9.47 25.92 11.69
CA GLY A 264 9.70 25.00 12.81
C GLY A 264 10.52 23.77 12.43
N SER A 265 10.47 22.74 13.29
CA SER A 265 11.13 21.46 13.04
C SER A 265 10.24 20.57 12.17
N THR A 266 10.81 20.00 11.11
CA THR A 266 10.14 18.97 10.31
C THR A 266 10.01 17.64 11.05
N ASN A 267 10.59 17.49 12.24
CA ASN A 267 10.38 16.32 13.10
C ASN A 267 9.23 16.49 14.10
N ASP A 268 8.62 17.67 14.17
CA ASP A 268 7.57 17.99 15.15
C ASP A 268 6.18 18.05 14.49
N ALA A 269 5.28 17.19 14.94
CA ALA A 269 3.90 17.10 14.47
C ALA A 269 3.12 18.42 14.61
N ALA A 270 3.50 19.30 15.53
CA ALA A 270 2.84 20.60 15.74
C ALA A 270 2.95 21.53 14.52
N ASN A 271 4.01 21.36 13.72
CA ASN A 271 4.31 22.14 12.51
C ASN A 271 3.68 21.55 11.24
N PHE A 272 2.73 20.61 11.41
CA PHE A 272 1.96 20.04 10.31
C PHE A 272 0.46 20.29 10.49
N ARG A 273 -0.23 20.47 9.36
CA ARG A 273 -1.68 20.63 9.30
C ARG A 273 -2.30 19.69 8.27
N CYS A 274 -3.46 19.14 8.63
CA CYS A 274 -4.23 18.33 7.71
C CYS A 274 -4.92 19.22 6.69
N SER A 275 -4.70 18.92 5.41
CA SER A 275 -5.30 19.64 4.29
C SER A 275 -5.72 18.67 3.19
N GLY A 276 -6.65 19.12 2.33
CA GLY A 276 -7.09 18.32 1.19
C GLY A 276 -5.95 17.97 0.23
N ARG A 277 -6.16 16.92 -0.56
CA ARG A 277 -5.28 16.57 -1.68
C ARG A 277 -5.45 17.64 -2.75
N ARG A 278 -4.35 18.25 -3.19
CA ARG A 278 -4.34 19.11 -4.38
C ARG A 278 -4.01 18.27 -5.59
#